data_AF-A0A7J0EM74-F1
#
_entry.id   AF-A0A7J0EM74-F1
#
_cell.length_a   1.000
_cell.length_b   1.000
_cell.length_c   1.000
_cell.angle_alpha   90.00
_cell.angle_beta   90.00
_cell.angle_gamma   90.00
#
_symmetry.space_group_name_H-M   'P 1'
#
loop_
_entity.id
_entity.type
_entity.pdbx_description
1 polymer ?
#
loop_
_entity_poly.entity_id
_entity_poly.type
_entity_poly.pdbx_seq_one_letter_code
_entity_poly.pdbx_strand_id
1 'polypeptide(L)'
;MDMNSDFDRLLFFEHARKAAEADYAKNPLDAENLTRWGGALLELSQFHNVNESKKMLQDEARVYFDKAALYFQQAVDEDPENDLYRKSLEVSAKVQSPYRSPKPLPLKYALLCSA
;
A
#
# COMPACT_ATOMS: atom_id res chain seq x y z
N MET A 1 -3.99 5.64 -13.81
CA MET A 1 -2.89 6.50 -14.26
C MET A 1 -1.62 5.68 -14.15
N ASP A 2 -0.92 5.58 -15.27
CA ASP A 2 -0.11 4.42 -15.64
C ASP A 2 1.26 4.38 -14.95
N MET A 3 1.42 3.43 -14.01
CA MET A 3 2.66 3.16 -13.27
C MET A 3 3.91 2.97 -14.15
N ASN A 4 3.74 2.56 -15.42
CA ASN A 4 4.84 2.45 -16.38
C ASN A 4 5.37 3.82 -16.82
N SER A 5 4.51 4.83 -16.95
CA SER A 5 4.90 6.19 -17.35
C SER A 5 5.73 6.90 -16.29
N ASP A 6 5.46 6.63 -15.00
CA ASP A 6 6.21 7.21 -13.88
C ASP A 6 7.61 6.60 -13.77
N PHE A 7 7.75 5.30 -14.10
CA PHE A 7 9.04 4.63 -14.14
C PHE A 7 9.92 5.12 -15.29
N ASP A 8 9.35 5.30 -16.49
CA ASP A 8 10.06 5.88 -17.64
C ASP A 8 10.50 7.32 -17.36
N ARG A 9 9.66 8.09 -16.68
CA ARG A 9 9.96 9.46 -16.23
C ARG A 9 11.10 9.48 -15.20
N LEU A 10 11.08 8.56 -14.25
CA LEU A 10 12.15 8.41 -13.24
C LEU A 10 13.48 8.02 -13.89
N LEU A 11 13.46 7.07 -14.82
CA LEU A 11 14.63 6.64 -15.58
C LEU A 11 15.21 7.78 -16.42
N PHE A 12 14.36 8.63 -17.00
CA PHE A 12 14.77 9.83 -17.73
C PHE A 12 15.54 10.81 -16.84
N PHE A 13 15.01 11.10 -15.64
CA PHE A 13 15.66 12.03 -14.72
C PHE A 13 16.94 11.46 -14.08
N GLU A 14 17.01 10.15 -13.82
CA GLU A 14 18.26 9.48 -13.42
C GLU A 14 19.33 9.55 -14.52
N HIS A 15 18.94 9.33 -15.77
CA HIS A 15 19.86 9.47 -16.90
C HIS A 15 20.35 10.91 -17.04
N ALA A 16 19.45 11.90 -16.90
CA ALA A 16 19.80 13.31 -16.91
C ALA A 16 20.76 13.69 -15.79
N ARG A 17 20.55 13.17 -14.57
CA ARG A 17 21.48 13.34 -13.43
C ARG A 17 22.87 12.80 -13.76
N LYS A 18 22.95 11.57 -14.28
CA LYS A 18 24.21 10.90 -14.60
C LYS A 18 24.96 11.58 -15.75
N ALA A 19 24.23 12.07 -16.75
CA ALA A 19 24.80 12.85 -17.84
C ALA A 19 25.36 14.18 -17.33
N ALA A 20 24.60 14.89 -16.50
CA ALA A 20 25.03 16.17 -15.93
C ALA A 20 26.24 16.00 -14.98
N GLU A 21 26.31 14.89 -14.25
CA GLU A 21 27.47 14.51 -13.43
C GLU A 21 28.72 14.26 -14.28
N ALA A 22 28.57 13.58 -15.43
CA ALA A 22 29.66 13.35 -16.37
C ALA A 22 30.16 14.64 -17.04
N ASP A 23 29.26 15.60 -17.29
CA ASP A 23 29.62 16.90 -17.86
C ASP A 23 30.18 17.85 -16.81
N TYR A 24 29.73 17.75 -15.55
CA TYR A 24 30.30 18.49 -14.42
C TYR A 24 31.77 18.13 -14.20
N ALA A 25 32.13 16.86 -14.35
CA ALA A 25 33.52 16.40 -14.28
C ALA A 25 34.43 17.03 -15.37
N LYS A 26 33.85 17.45 -16.51
CA LYS A 26 34.57 18.12 -17.60
C LYS A 26 34.65 19.63 -17.40
N ASN A 27 33.56 20.25 -16.93
CA ASN A 27 33.50 21.69 -16.67
C ASN A 27 32.67 22.01 -15.41
N PRO A 28 33.31 22.19 -14.25
CA PRO A 28 32.61 22.41 -12.99
C PRO A 28 31.99 23.81 -12.84
N LEU A 29 32.26 24.73 -13.77
CA LEU A 29 31.73 26.10 -13.77
C LEU A 29 30.63 26.31 -14.82
N ASP A 30 30.16 25.25 -15.47
CA ASP A 30 29.06 25.31 -16.43
C ASP A 30 27.72 25.52 -15.70
N ALA A 31 27.24 26.75 -15.74
CA ALA A 31 25.96 27.16 -15.14
C ALA A 31 24.75 26.48 -15.80
N GLU A 32 24.81 26.14 -17.10
CA GLU A 32 23.73 25.45 -17.79
C GLU A 32 23.62 24.01 -17.31
N ASN A 33 24.76 23.32 -17.20
CA ASN A 33 24.82 21.97 -16.65
C ASN A 33 24.36 21.92 -15.19
N LEU A 34 24.82 22.84 -14.35
CA LEU A 34 24.40 22.94 -12.94
C LEU A 34 22.89 23.16 -12.79
N THR A 35 22.29 23.97 -13.66
CA THR A 35 20.84 24.22 -13.65
C THR A 35 20.07 22.95 -14.00
N ARG A 36 20.51 22.22 -15.04
CA ARG A 36 19.90 20.95 -15.45
C ARG A 36 20.07 19.87 -14.38
N TRP A 37 21.25 19.79 -13.77
CA TRP A 37 21.54 18.84 -12.69
C TRP A 37 20.66 19.10 -11.46
N GLY A 38 20.56 20.35 -11.03
CA GLY A 38 19.72 20.76 -9.91
C GLY A 38 18.24 20.47 -10.17
N GLY A 39 17.75 20.72 -11.38
CA GLY A 39 16.38 20.39 -11.79
C GLY A 39 16.08 18.88 -11.74
N ALA A 40 17.00 18.06 -12.27
CA ALA A 40 16.85 16.60 -12.22
C ALA A 40 16.85 16.07 -10.78
N LEU A 41 17.73 16.59 -9.91
CA LEU A 41 17.77 16.22 -8.49
C LEU A 41 16.50 16.63 -7.74
N LEU A 42 15.95 17.81 -8.02
CA LEU A 42 14.71 18.27 -7.41
C LEU A 42 13.51 17.40 -7.84
N GLU A 43 13.43 17.02 -9.11
CA GLU A 43 12.39 16.09 -9.56
C GLU A 43 12.56 14.71 -8.91
N LEU A 44 13.77 14.15 -8.88
CA LEU A 44 14.06 12.87 -8.22
C LEU A 44 13.71 12.91 -6.71
N SER A 45 13.97 14.04 -6.03
CA SER A 45 13.62 14.21 -4.62
C SER A 45 12.10 14.15 -4.38
N GLN A 46 11.30 14.63 -5.33
CA GLN A 46 9.84 14.56 -5.27
C GLN A 46 9.31 13.14 -5.55
N PHE A 47 10.08 12.32 -6.27
CA PHE A 47 9.76 10.91 -6.49
C PHE A 47 9.99 10.03 -5.26
N HIS A 48 10.73 10.49 -4.25
CA HIS A 48 10.78 9.81 -2.96
C HIS A 48 9.45 9.96 -2.22
N ASN A 49 8.59 8.98 -2.47
CA ASN A 49 7.93 8.21 -1.42
C ASN A 49 6.67 8.80 -0.77
N VAL A 50 5.76 9.40 -1.54
CA VAL A 50 4.35 9.52 -1.11
C VAL A 50 3.53 8.33 -1.58
N ASN A 51 3.71 7.89 -2.83
CA ASN A 51 2.91 6.80 -3.40
C ASN A 51 3.41 5.41 -2.98
N GLU A 52 4.72 5.21 -2.85
CA GLU A 52 5.27 3.96 -2.32
C GLU A 52 4.94 3.80 -0.83
N SER A 53 5.08 4.86 -0.02
CA SER A 53 4.67 4.88 1.39
C SER A 53 3.19 4.60 1.53
N LYS A 54 2.34 5.20 0.68
CA LYS A 54 0.90 4.89 0.68
C LYS A 54 0.64 3.42 0.38
N LYS A 55 1.34 2.84 -0.59
CA LYS A 55 1.19 1.41 -0.93
C LYS A 55 1.66 0.51 0.21
N MET A 56 2.83 0.78 0.77
CA MET A 56 3.36 0.03 1.92
C MET A 56 2.44 0.15 3.14
N LEU A 57 1.96 1.36 3.46
CA LEU A 57 1.00 1.58 4.54
C LEU A 57 -0.34 0.87 4.27
N GLN A 58 -0.80 0.82 3.02
CA GLN A 58 -2.03 0.13 2.64
C GLN A 58 -1.87 -1.39 2.75
N ASP A 59 -0.73 -1.94 2.34
CA ASP A 59 -0.40 -3.35 2.47
C ASP A 59 -0.24 -3.74 3.95
N GLU A 60 0.39 -2.91 4.76
CA GLU A 60 0.52 -3.15 6.20
C GLU A 60 -0.84 -3.03 6.92
N ALA A 61 -1.64 -2.02 6.59
CA ALA A 61 -3.01 -1.87 7.07
C ALA A 61 -3.86 -3.12 6.74
N ARG A 62 -3.71 -3.69 5.54
CA ARG A 62 -4.40 -4.92 5.13
C ARG A 62 -4.06 -6.08 6.06
N VAL A 63 -2.80 -6.25 6.44
CA VAL A 63 -2.35 -7.26 7.41
C VAL A 63 -2.98 -7.05 8.79
N TYR A 64 -3.12 -5.81 9.25
CA TYR A 64 -3.80 -5.51 10.51
C TYR A 64 -5.31 -5.78 10.44
N PHE A 65 -5.98 -5.43 9.33
CA PHE A 65 -7.39 -5.75 9.12
C PHE A 65 -7.65 -7.26 9.11
N ASP A 66 -6.75 -8.04 8.53
CA ASP A 66 -6.78 -9.51 8.57
C ASP A 66 -6.75 -10.07 10.00
N LYS A 67 -5.80 -9.58 10.80
CA LYS A 67 -5.67 -9.97 12.21
C LYS A 67 -6.89 -9.54 13.02
N ALA A 68 -7.39 -8.33 12.81
CA ALA A 68 -8.58 -7.83 13.48
C ALA A 68 -9.80 -8.72 13.19
N ALA A 69 -10.00 -9.12 11.92
CA ALA A 69 -11.08 -10.03 11.56
C ALA A 69 -10.96 -11.39 12.26
N LEU A 70 -9.74 -11.91 12.44
CA LEU A 70 -9.51 -13.15 13.18
C LEU A 70 -9.90 -13.01 14.66
N TYR A 71 -9.48 -11.94 15.32
CA TYR A 71 -9.83 -11.69 16.73
C TYR A 71 -11.32 -11.45 16.93
N PHE A 72 -11.97 -10.72 16.02
CA PHE A 72 -13.42 -10.54 16.08
C PHE A 72 -14.18 -11.85 15.84
N GLN A 73 -13.69 -12.72 14.96
CA GLN A 73 -14.28 -14.05 14.79
C GLN A 73 -14.20 -14.85 16.10
N GLN A 74 -13.04 -14.86 16.74
CA GLN A 74 -12.87 -15.53 18.03
C GLN A 74 -13.80 -14.93 19.11
N ALA A 75 -13.96 -13.61 19.14
CA ALA A 75 -14.87 -12.94 20.07
C ALA A 75 -16.35 -13.29 19.83
N VAL A 76 -16.77 -13.46 18.57
CA VAL A 76 -18.12 -13.91 18.22
C VAL A 76 -18.33 -15.39 18.58
N ASP A 77 -17.30 -16.22 18.46
CA ASP A 77 -17.37 -17.64 18.82
C ASP A 77 -17.52 -17.83 20.36
N GLU A 78 -16.90 -16.95 21.15
CA GLU A 78 -17.00 -16.92 22.62
C GLU A 78 -18.31 -16.29 23.13
N ASP A 79 -18.77 -15.19 22.51
CA ASP A 79 -20.03 -14.52 22.86
C ASP A 79 -20.86 -14.19 21.60
N PRO A 80 -21.71 -15.15 21.16
CA PRO A 80 -22.52 -14.98 19.96
C PRO A 80 -23.66 -13.98 20.08
N GLU A 81 -24.03 -13.54 21.29
CA GLU A 81 -25.10 -12.54 21.50
C GLU A 81 -24.57 -11.10 21.47
N ASN A 82 -23.25 -10.90 21.46
CA ASN A 82 -22.66 -9.58 21.45
C ASN A 82 -22.66 -8.94 20.05
N ASP A 83 -23.62 -8.03 19.84
CA ASP A 83 -23.79 -7.27 18.60
C ASP A 83 -22.56 -6.47 18.17
N LEU A 84 -21.72 -6.04 19.13
CA LEU A 84 -20.52 -5.26 18.83
C LEU A 84 -19.49 -6.09 18.05
N TYR A 85 -19.30 -7.35 18.45
CA TYR A 85 -18.32 -8.25 17.81
C TYR A 85 -18.78 -8.66 16.40
N ARG A 86 -20.09 -8.92 16.21
CA ARG A 86 -20.66 -9.15 14.87
C ARG A 86 -20.45 -7.96 13.94
N LYS A 87 -20.78 -6.74 14.40
CA LYS A 87 -20.61 -5.51 13.60
C LYS A 87 -19.14 -5.28 13.24
N SER A 88 -18.24 -5.50 14.20
CA SER A 88 -16.80 -5.32 14.01
C SER A 88 -16.21 -6.34 13.01
N LEU A 89 -16.68 -7.58 13.04
CA LEU A 89 -16.34 -8.61 12.07
C LEU A 89 -16.82 -8.24 10.65
N GLU A 90 -18.03 -7.69 10.52
CA GLU A 90 -18.58 -7.29 9.23
C GLU A 90 -17.79 -6.15 8.59
N VAL A 91 -17.42 -5.13 9.37
CA VAL A 91 -16.61 -3.99 8.90
C VAL A 91 -15.22 -4.45 8.47
N SER A 92 -14.55 -5.27 9.29
CA SER A 92 -13.21 -5.79 8.96
C SER A 92 -13.22 -6.74 7.76
N ALA A 93 -14.30 -7.50 7.55
CA ALA A 93 -14.47 -8.35 6.37
C ALA A 93 -14.75 -7.56 5.07
N LYS A 94 -15.49 -6.44 5.15
CA LYS A 94 -15.80 -5.55 4.01
C LYS A 94 -14.57 -4.81 3.48
N VAL A 95 -13.66 -4.41 4.36
CA VAL A 95 -12.39 -3.74 3.96
C VAL A 95 -11.55 -4.64 3.05
N GLN A 96 -11.67 -5.97 3.19
CA GLN A 96 -10.74 -6.89 2.57
C GLN A 96 -11.04 -7.27 1.12
N SER A 97 -12.27 -7.10 0.60
CA SER A 97 -12.57 -7.54 -0.77
C SER A 97 -13.91 -7.10 -1.37
N PRO A 98 -13.96 -6.78 -2.68
CA PRO A 98 -15.15 -6.97 -3.53
C PRO A 98 -15.43 -8.45 -3.91
N TYR A 99 -14.57 -9.40 -3.51
CA TYR A 99 -14.64 -10.85 -3.80
C TYR A 99 -14.26 -11.74 -2.59
N ARG A 100 -14.67 -11.41 -1.36
CA ARG A 100 -14.52 -12.35 -0.23
C ARG A 100 -15.77 -13.20 -0.20
N SER A 101 -15.68 -14.42 -0.71
CA SER A 101 -16.74 -15.41 -0.52
C SER A 101 -16.97 -15.61 0.99
N PRO A 102 -18.23 -15.73 1.43
CA PRO A 102 -18.53 -15.97 2.84
C PRO A 102 -17.85 -17.26 3.25
N LYS A 103 -16.96 -17.19 4.25
CA LYS A 103 -16.36 -18.38 4.84
C LYS A 103 -17.52 -19.24 5.38
N PRO A 104 -17.63 -20.53 5.01
CA PRO A 104 -18.63 -21.39 5.64
C PRO A 104 -18.32 -21.44 7.13
N LEU A 105 -19.31 -21.04 7.93
CA LEU A 105 -19.25 -21.10 9.40
C LEU A 105 -18.81 -22.50 9.84
N PRO A 106 -17.99 -22.62 10.90
CA PRO A 106 -17.59 -23.92 11.41
C PRO A 106 -18.83 -24.72 11.82
N LEU A 107 -18.90 -25.98 11.35
CA LEU A 107 -19.98 -26.97 11.55
C LEU A 107 -20.46 -27.18 13.01
N LYS A 108 -19.81 -26.56 14.00
CA LYS A 108 -20.19 -26.67 15.42
C LYS A 108 -21.55 -26.05 15.73
N TYR A 109 -22.01 -25.06 14.95
CA TYR A 109 -23.31 -24.42 15.17
C TYR A 109 -24.47 -25.03 14.36
N ALA A 110 -24.19 -25.95 13.41
CA ALA A 110 -25.23 -26.57 12.58
C ALA A 110 -26.04 -27.65 13.32
N LEU A 111 -25.57 -28.10 14.49
CA LEU A 111 -26.21 -29.16 15.28
C LEU A 111 -27.22 -28.66 16.33
N LEU A 112 -27.38 -27.34 16.51
CA LEU A 112 -28.33 -26.78 17.48
C LEU A 112 -29.67 -26.34 16.88
N CYS A 113 -29.86 -26.44 15.56
CA CYS A 113 -31.12 -26.12 14.87
C CYS A 113 -31.93 -27.35 14.44
N SER A 114 -31.64 -28.53 14.95
CA SER A 114 -32.43 -29.74 14.71
C SER A 114 -32.54 -30.59 15.97
N ALA A 115 -33.24 -30.08 16.97
CA ALA A 115 -33.88 -30.85 18.03
C ALA A 115 -35.08 -30.06 18.57
#